data_AF-A0A969RWP6-F1
#
_entry.id   AF-A0A969RWP6-F1
#
_cell.length_a   1.000
_cell.length_b   1.000
_cell.length_c   1.000
_cell.angle_alpha   90.00
_cell.angle_beta   90.00
_cell.angle_gamma   90.00
#
_symmetry.space_group_name_H-M   'P 1'
#
loop_
_entity.id
_entity.type
_entity.pdbx_description
1 polymer ?
#
loop_
_entity_poly.entity_id
_entity_poly.type
_entity_poly.pdbx_seq_one_letter_code
_entity_poly.pdbx_strand_id
1 'polypeptide(L)'
;MKLKPSTLFLILAALALGGVVLIVQSQVPVPQPGATASDPKKLFSFQESQIQTLTLQTQIPQTQARSLKFQRDKDGKWQMLEPEKATANDASMSFLLNLLATGQSQRSFSVPASDREQYGFQQPLATLEVTLDNKETHQLVLGSYDFNRSNLYALVDPPTDAQAGLNVRLVPPTFETAIRRPVEEWKQTPASKAAPDTSPLPTPAVSPPASPPANGSPTVSPLPSPTDASPRSEVSPSPETVPLVSPTSPASPASEASP
;
A
#
# COMPACT_ATOMS: atom_id res chain seq x y z
N MET A 1 -38.28 -43.00 43.42
CA MET A 1 -37.16 -43.14 44.39
C MET A 1 -37.02 -41.83 45.16
N LYS A 2 -37.06 -41.84 46.50
CA LYS A 2 -36.89 -40.62 47.32
C LYS A 2 -35.40 -40.28 47.38
N LEU A 3 -34.96 -39.25 46.65
CA LEU A 3 -33.59 -38.77 46.72
C LEU A 3 -33.35 -38.15 48.10
N LYS A 4 -32.27 -38.55 48.78
CA LYS A 4 -31.92 -38.04 50.10
C LYS A 4 -31.48 -36.57 49.96
N PRO A 5 -31.83 -35.68 50.92
CA PRO A 5 -31.49 -34.25 50.83
C PRO A 5 -29.98 -33.99 50.70
N SER A 6 -29.12 -34.86 51.26
CA SER A 6 -27.65 -34.80 51.05
C SER A 6 -27.23 -35.02 49.59
N THR A 7 -27.94 -35.86 48.85
CA THR A 7 -27.66 -36.09 47.42
C THR A 7 -28.07 -34.89 46.59
N LEU A 8 -29.16 -34.21 46.96
CA LEU A 8 -29.58 -32.98 46.30
C LEU A 8 -28.57 -31.84 46.50
N PHE A 9 -28.03 -31.71 47.73
CA PHE A 9 -26.99 -30.72 48.03
C PHE A 9 -25.70 -30.96 47.22
N LEU A 10 -25.28 -32.22 47.08
CA LEU A 10 -24.11 -32.56 46.26
C LEU A 10 -24.30 -32.26 44.77
N ILE A 11 -25.48 -32.52 44.22
CA ILE A 11 -25.77 -32.20 42.81
C ILE A 11 -25.78 -30.68 42.59
N LEU A 12 -26.35 -29.92 43.53
CA LEU A 12 -26.41 -28.47 43.42
C LEU A 12 -25.02 -27.83 43.56
N ALA A 13 -24.17 -28.35 44.45
CA ALA A 13 -22.78 -27.96 44.57
C ALA A 13 -21.98 -28.30 43.30
N ALA A 14 -22.19 -29.48 42.71
CA ALA A 14 -21.53 -29.88 41.46
C ALA A 14 -21.94 -28.99 40.29
N LEU A 15 -23.22 -28.61 40.19
CA LEU A 15 -23.70 -27.67 39.17
C LEU A 15 -23.17 -26.25 39.38
N ALA A 16 -23.08 -25.78 40.63
CA ALA A 16 -22.50 -24.47 40.94
C ALA A 16 -21.01 -24.40 40.59
N LEU A 17 -20.23 -25.43 40.95
CA LEU A 17 -18.82 -25.53 40.60
C LEU A 17 -18.62 -25.67 39.08
N GLY A 18 -19.43 -26.48 38.41
CA GLY A 18 -19.42 -26.60 36.94
C GLY A 18 -19.78 -25.28 36.25
N GLY A 19 -20.76 -24.55 36.76
CA GLY A 19 -21.16 -23.23 36.25
C GLY A 19 -20.05 -22.18 36.40
N VAL A 20 -19.37 -22.14 37.55
CA VAL A 20 -18.23 -21.24 37.77
C VAL A 20 -17.07 -21.55 36.82
N VAL A 21 -16.75 -22.84 36.61
CA VAL A 21 -15.70 -23.25 35.65
C VAL A 21 -16.06 -22.86 34.22
N LEU A 22 -17.33 -22.99 33.82
CA LEU A 22 -17.79 -22.55 32.49
C LEU A 22 -17.69 -21.03 32.32
N ILE A 23 -18.00 -20.25 33.36
CA ILE A 23 -17.86 -18.79 33.32
C ILE A 23 -16.38 -18.39 33.24
N VAL A 24 -15.50 -19.02 34.02
CA VAL A 24 -14.05 -18.74 33.97
C VAL A 24 -13.46 -19.13 32.62
N GLN A 25 -13.83 -20.27 32.04
CA GLN A 25 -13.38 -20.63 30.68
C GLN A 25 -13.94 -19.68 29.60
N SER A 26 -15.17 -19.18 29.75
CA SER A 26 -15.72 -18.20 28.80
C SER A 26 -15.08 -16.81 28.89
N GLN A 27 -14.39 -16.51 30.00
CA GLN A 27 -13.67 -15.25 30.22
C GLN A 27 -12.17 -15.34 29.97
N VAL A 28 -11.64 -16.50 29.60
CA VAL A 28 -10.25 -16.61 29.10
C VAL A 28 -10.31 -16.50 27.58
N PRO A 29 -9.88 -15.39 26.96
CA PRO A 29 -9.71 -15.33 25.52
C PRO A 29 -8.74 -16.44 25.11
N VAL A 30 -9.27 -17.51 24.53
CA VAL A 30 -8.45 -18.57 23.93
C VAL A 30 -7.58 -17.87 22.88
N PRO A 31 -6.24 -17.85 23.03
CA PRO A 31 -5.37 -17.40 21.96
C PRO A 31 -5.52 -18.47 20.87
N GLN A 32 -6.39 -18.22 19.88
CA GLN A 32 -6.52 -19.06 18.71
C GLN A 32 -5.14 -19.10 18.03
N PRO A 33 -4.42 -20.23 18.04
CA PRO A 33 -3.22 -20.39 17.24
C PRO A 33 -3.72 -20.59 15.80
N GLY A 34 -3.94 -19.48 15.08
CA GLY A 34 -4.38 -19.52 13.69
C GLY A 34 -5.43 -18.49 13.27
N ALA A 35 -6.05 -17.73 14.18
CA ALA A 35 -6.93 -16.62 13.81
C ALA A 35 -6.18 -15.29 13.83
N THR A 36 -5.22 -15.15 12.92
CA THR A 36 -4.87 -13.83 12.37
C THR A 36 -5.52 -13.72 10.99
N ALA A 37 -6.81 -14.05 10.89
CA ALA A 37 -7.64 -13.50 9.82
C ALA A 37 -7.92 -12.06 10.24
N SER A 38 -6.94 -11.19 10.00
CA SER A 38 -7.07 -9.76 10.23
C SER A 38 -8.13 -9.24 9.27
N ASP A 39 -9.36 -9.11 9.76
CA ASP A 39 -10.35 -8.28 9.11
C ASP A 39 -9.72 -6.89 8.93
N PRO A 40 -9.72 -6.34 7.70
CA PRO A 40 -9.02 -5.11 7.40
C PRO A 40 -9.64 -3.96 8.19
N LYS A 41 -9.03 -3.64 9.32
CA LYS A 41 -9.54 -2.62 10.24
C LYS A 41 -9.19 -1.25 9.69
N LYS A 42 -10.20 -0.38 9.56
CA LYS A 42 -9.99 1.03 9.20
C LYS A 42 -8.93 1.67 10.10
N LEU A 43 -8.10 2.51 9.49
CA LEU A 43 -7.09 3.29 10.20
C LEU A 43 -7.77 4.36 11.05
N PHE A 44 -8.71 5.08 10.45
CA PHE A 44 -9.47 6.13 11.10
C PHE A 44 -10.98 5.90 10.94
N SER A 45 -11.77 6.52 11.83
CA SER A 45 -13.24 6.41 11.81
C SER A 45 -13.93 7.69 11.32
N PHE A 46 -13.17 8.72 10.96
CA PHE A 46 -13.69 9.96 10.40
C PHE A 46 -13.95 9.84 8.89
N GLN A 47 -14.76 10.77 8.38
CA GLN A 47 -15.01 10.94 6.96
C GLN A 47 -14.16 12.10 6.40
N GLU A 48 -13.83 12.05 5.11
CA GLU A 48 -13.06 13.11 4.43
C GLU A 48 -13.68 14.51 4.62
N SER A 49 -15.01 14.60 4.60
CA SER A 49 -15.73 15.88 4.74
C SER A 49 -15.52 16.58 6.08
N GLN A 50 -15.10 15.83 7.11
CA GLN A 50 -14.87 16.33 8.47
C GLN A 50 -13.49 16.97 8.63
N ILE A 51 -12.58 16.77 7.67
CA ILE A 51 -11.19 17.23 7.78
C ILE A 51 -11.11 18.71 7.40
N GLN A 52 -10.60 19.54 8.32
CA GLN A 52 -10.49 20.99 8.16
C GLN A 52 -9.05 21.45 7.91
N THR A 53 -8.08 20.80 8.55
CA THR A 53 -6.65 21.09 8.39
C THR A 53 -5.90 19.78 8.19
N LEU A 54 -4.93 19.80 7.29
CA LEU A 54 -4.01 18.69 7.05
C LEU A 54 -2.58 19.25 7.08
N THR A 55 -1.73 18.64 7.90
CA THR A 55 -0.29 18.91 7.91
C THR A 55 0.44 17.65 7.50
N LEU A 56 1.34 17.76 6.52
CA LEU A 56 2.17 16.67 6.01
C LEU A 56 3.64 17.06 6.16
N GLN A 57 4.35 16.34 7.00
CA GLN A 57 5.80 16.45 7.16
C GLN A 57 6.44 15.21 6.56
N THR A 58 7.32 15.37 5.58
CA THR A 58 8.03 14.23 4.97
C THR A 58 9.53 14.36 5.20
N GLN A 59 10.16 13.27 5.62
CA GLN A 59 11.59 13.17 5.90
C GLN A 59 12.12 11.89 5.24
N ILE A 60 12.03 11.85 3.91
CA ILE A 60 12.38 10.66 3.15
C ILE A 60 13.88 10.70 2.84
N PRO A 61 14.62 9.59 3.05
CA PRO A 61 16.03 9.51 2.71
C PRO A 61 16.30 9.92 1.26
N GLN A 62 17.39 10.65 1.02
CA GLN A 62 17.80 11.14 -0.31
C GLN A 62 16.86 12.18 -0.94
N THR A 63 15.89 12.70 -0.20
CA THR A 63 15.04 13.82 -0.62
C THR A 63 15.09 14.95 0.39
N GLN A 64 14.73 16.17 -0.02
CA GLN A 64 14.67 17.30 0.90
C GLN A 64 13.47 17.15 1.85
N ALA A 65 13.73 17.30 3.16
CA ALA A 65 12.66 17.37 4.14
C ALA A 65 11.75 18.56 3.84
N ARG A 66 10.43 18.34 3.96
CA ARG A 66 9.42 19.36 3.65
C ARG A 66 8.25 19.27 4.58
N SER A 67 7.63 20.43 4.79
CA SER A 67 6.40 20.60 5.55
C SER A 67 5.37 21.25 4.64
N LEU A 68 4.25 20.57 4.44
CA LEU A 68 3.10 21.09 3.72
C LEU A 68 1.95 21.26 4.70
N LYS A 69 1.29 22.41 4.64
CA LYS A 69 0.11 22.68 5.47
C LYS A 69 -1.03 23.10 4.58
N PHE A 70 -2.18 22.47 4.77
CA PHE A 70 -3.39 22.72 4.01
C PHE A 70 -4.54 23.05 4.95
N GLN A 71 -5.40 23.96 4.52
CA GLN A 71 -6.60 24.33 5.24
C GLN A 71 -7.77 24.47 4.27
N ARG A 72 -8.93 23.98 4.69
CA ARG A 72 -10.17 24.16 3.96
C ARG A 72 -10.74 25.56 4.22
N ASP A 73 -11.03 26.29 3.15
CA ASP A 73 -11.61 27.63 3.24
C ASP A 73 -13.15 27.58 3.44
N LYS A 74 -13.76 28.76 3.53
CA LYS A 74 -15.21 28.90 3.74
C LYS A 74 -16.05 28.42 2.55
N ASP A 75 -15.46 28.40 1.35
CA ASP A 75 -16.07 27.92 0.12
C ASP A 75 -15.84 26.41 -0.07
N GLY A 76 -15.24 25.74 0.91
CA GLY A 76 -14.96 24.31 0.91
C GLY A 76 -13.76 23.90 0.08
N LYS A 77 -12.97 24.84 -0.45
CA LYS A 77 -11.78 24.59 -1.27
C LYS A 77 -10.54 24.47 -0.41
N TRP A 78 -9.61 23.63 -0.84
CA TRP A 78 -8.34 23.47 -0.15
C TRP A 78 -7.35 24.57 -0.54
N GLN A 79 -6.74 25.19 0.46
CA GLN A 79 -5.65 26.15 0.30
C GLN A 79 -4.40 25.58 0.94
N MET A 80 -3.29 25.65 0.23
CA MET A 80 -1.96 25.41 0.78
C MET A 80 -1.50 26.68 1.49
N LEU A 81 -1.04 26.54 2.73
CA LEU A 81 -0.52 27.62 3.57
C LEU A 81 1.01 27.61 3.64
N GLU A 82 1.61 26.42 3.56
CA GLU A 82 3.07 26.21 3.59
C GLU A 82 3.48 25.20 2.51
N PRO A 83 4.66 25.38 1.88
CA PRO A 83 5.67 26.43 2.14
C PRO A 83 5.30 27.81 1.59
N GLU A 84 4.32 27.87 0.67
CA GLU A 84 3.81 29.11 0.09
C GLU A 84 2.27 29.06 0.02
N LYS A 85 1.66 30.24 -0.03
CA LYS A 85 0.20 30.33 -0.15
C LYS A 85 -0.23 30.13 -1.58
N ALA A 86 -0.98 29.06 -1.84
CA ALA A 86 -1.56 28.77 -3.14
C ALA A 86 -2.86 27.97 -3.01
N THR A 87 -3.72 28.04 -4.02
CA THR A 87 -4.86 27.11 -4.09
C THR A 87 -4.34 25.70 -4.29
N ALA A 88 -4.81 24.78 -3.45
CA ALA A 88 -4.36 23.40 -3.52
C ALA A 88 -5.02 22.68 -4.71
N ASN A 89 -4.33 21.67 -5.21
CA ASN A 89 -4.86 20.79 -6.23
C ASN A 89 -5.94 19.87 -5.61
N ASP A 90 -7.17 19.99 -6.09
CA ASP A 90 -8.31 19.25 -5.58
C ASP A 90 -8.16 17.73 -5.73
N ALA A 91 -7.62 17.26 -6.87
CA ALA A 91 -7.39 15.84 -7.12
C ALA A 91 -6.31 15.27 -6.19
N SER A 92 -5.21 16.01 -5.99
CA SER A 92 -4.14 15.61 -5.09
C SER A 92 -4.61 15.53 -3.64
N MET A 93 -5.38 16.52 -3.19
CA MET A 93 -5.97 16.56 -1.86
C MET A 93 -6.98 15.43 -1.66
N SER A 94 -7.97 15.30 -2.55
CA SER A 94 -9.01 14.27 -2.49
C SER A 94 -8.41 12.88 -2.43
N PHE A 95 -7.37 12.59 -3.23
CA PHE A 95 -6.70 11.29 -3.18
C PHE A 95 -6.11 11.00 -1.78
N LEU A 96 -5.42 11.96 -1.17
CA LEU A 96 -4.79 11.75 0.13
C LEU A 96 -5.83 11.65 1.26
N LEU A 97 -6.86 12.50 1.23
CA LEU A 97 -7.92 12.49 2.23
C LEU A 97 -8.75 11.21 2.15
N ASN A 98 -9.10 10.77 0.93
CA ASN A 98 -9.74 9.49 0.71
C ASN A 98 -8.87 8.34 1.22
N LEU A 99 -7.56 8.35 0.93
CA LEU A 99 -6.63 7.34 1.42
C LEU A 99 -6.58 7.28 2.96
N LEU A 100 -6.70 8.42 3.66
CA LEU A 100 -6.79 8.46 5.12
C LEU A 100 -8.15 7.95 5.63
N ALA A 101 -9.26 8.37 5.00
CA ALA A 101 -10.61 8.01 5.42
C ALA A 101 -10.98 6.55 5.14
N THR A 102 -10.52 5.99 4.01
CA THR A 102 -10.78 4.60 3.61
C THR A 102 -9.61 3.67 3.89
N GLY A 103 -8.48 4.22 4.35
CA GLY A 103 -7.27 3.44 4.62
C GLY A 103 -7.55 2.33 5.62
N GLN A 104 -7.09 1.12 5.29
CA GLN A 104 -7.21 -0.04 6.16
C GLN A 104 -5.83 -0.57 6.53
N SER A 105 -5.74 -1.14 7.72
CA SER A 105 -4.58 -1.90 8.14
C SER A 105 -4.80 -3.38 7.88
N GLN A 106 -3.83 -4.01 7.22
CA GLN A 106 -3.86 -5.45 6.99
C GLN A 106 -3.56 -6.25 8.26
N ARG A 107 -2.79 -5.67 9.19
CA ARG A 107 -2.37 -6.32 10.44
C ARG A 107 -1.94 -5.28 11.46
N SER A 108 -2.23 -5.52 12.73
CA SER A 108 -1.74 -4.71 13.85
C SER A 108 -1.09 -5.58 14.92
N PHE A 109 -0.08 -5.05 15.60
CA PHE A 109 0.59 -5.72 16.72
C PHE A 109 1.21 -4.68 17.68
N SER A 110 1.34 -5.06 18.95
CA SER A 110 1.94 -4.19 19.96
C SER A 110 3.44 -4.48 20.09
N VAL A 111 4.25 -3.44 20.21
CA VAL A 111 5.69 -3.53 20.44
C VAL A 111 6.11 -2.62 21.60
N PRO A 112 7.19 -2.93 22.32
CA PRO A 112 7.73 -2.03 23.32
C PRO A 112 8.27 -0.74 22.68
N ALA A 113 8.25 0.36 23.42
CA ALA A 113 8.80 1.64 22.97
C ALA A 113 10.28 1.57 22.57
N SER A 114 11.05 0.67 23.18
CA SER A 114 12.48 0.47 22.88
C SER A 114 12.74 0.08 21.42
N ASP A 115 11.77 -0.54 20.74
CA ASP A 115 11.94 -1.00 19.37
C ASP A 115 11.54 0.07 18.32
N ARG A 116 11.27 1.33 18.73
CA ARG A 116 10.89 2.43 17.81
C ARG A 116 11.82 2.55 16.60
N GLU A 117 13.13 2.38 16.81
CA GLU A 117 14.13 2.48 15.76
C GLU A 117 14.01 1.37 14.72
N GLN A 118 13.78 0.12 15.17
CA GLN A 118 13.66 -1.05 14.29
C GLN A 118 12.51 -0.91 13.27
N TYR A 119 11.44 -0.22 13.65
CA TYR A 119 10.28 0.03 12.79
C TYR A 119 10.36 1.37 12.03
N GLY A 120 11.44 2.14 12.20
CA GLY A 120 11.63 3.42 11.50
C GLY A 120 10.82 4.59 12.08
N PHE A 121 10.42 4.55 13.34
CA PHE A 121 9.67 5.64 13.98
C PHE A 121 10.55 6.71 14.65
N GLN A 122 11.86 6.46 14.81
CA GLN A 122 12.81 7.49 15.25
C GLN A 122 13.04 8.56 14.18
N GLN A 123 13.08 8.15 12.92
CA GLN A 123 13.14 9.03 11.75
C GLN A 123 12.02 8.58 10.80
N PRO A 124 10.78 9.04 11.04
CA PRO A 124 9.64 8.60 10.24
C PRO A 124 9.77 9.11 8.81
N LEU A 125 9.33 8.30 7.84
CA LEU A 125 9.26 8.70 6.43
C LEU A 125 8.33 9.89 6.25
N ALA A 126 7.20 9.88 6.97
CA ALA A 126 6.31 11.03 7.06
C ALA A 126 5.44 10.99 8.30
N THR A 127 5.02 12.18 8.71
CA THR A 127 4.00 12.40 9.73
C THR A 127 2.87 13.19 9.12
N LEU A 128 1.66 12.63 9.18
CA LEU A 128 0.44 13.28 8.76
C LEU A 128 -0.37 13.62 10.00
N GLU A 129 -0.84 14.85 10.07
CA GLU A 129 -1.72 15.31 11.13
C GLU A 129 -2.97 15.88 10.47
N VAL A 130 -4.14 15.43 10.90
CA VAL A 130 -5.44 15.96 10.47
C VAL A 130 -6.17 16.54 11.66
N THR A 131 -6.74 17.72 11.47
CA THR A 131 -7.65 18.33 12.45
C THR A 131 -9.05 18.34 11.85
N LEU A 132 -9.99 17.76 12.60
CA LEU A 132 -11.39 17.65 12.22
C LEU A 132 -12.19 18.92 12.60
N ASP A 133 -13.42 19.03 12.10
CA ASP A 133 -14.34 20.14 12.40
C ASP A 133 -14.69 20.26 13.89
N ASN A 134 -14.71 19.14 14.60
CA ASN A 134 -14.94 19.06 16.04
C ASN A 134 -13.67 19.36 16.87
N LYS A 135 -12.57 19.75 16.21
CA LYS A 135 -11.24 20.04 16.79
C LYS A 135 -10.50 18.82 17.32
N GLU A 136 -10.97 17.59 17.06
CA GLU A 136 -10.15 16.40 17.28
C GLU A 136 -9.00 16.36 16.28
N THR A 137 -7.83 15.98 16.77
CA THR A 137 -6.63 15.83 15.96
C THR A 137 -6.24 14.36 15.92
N HIS A 138 -6.02 13.85 14.71
CA HIS A 138 -5.48 12.52 14.50
C HIS A 138 -4.12 12.59 13.83
N GLN A 139 -3.25 11.66 14.18
CA GLN A 139 -1.90 11.58 13.65
C GLN A 139 -1.60 10.20 13.07
N LEU A 140 -1.03 10.18 11.87
CA LEU A 140 -0.48 8.99 11.22
C LEU A 140 1.03 9.17 11.05
N VAL A 141 1.82 8.33 11.70
CA VAL A 141 3.28 8.32 11.55
C VAL A 141 3.67 7.12 10.70
N LEU A 142 4.31 7.34 9.56
CA LEU A 142 4.78 6.31 8.63
C LEU A 142 6.26 6.02 8.92
N GLY A 143 6.56 4.77 9.24
CA GLY A 143 7.90 4.25 9.47
C GLY A 143 8.46 3.52 8.25
N SER A 144 9.35 2.58 8.50
CA SER A 144 10.03 1.79 7.47
C SER A 144 9.12 0.74 6.84
N TYR A 145 9.60 0.14 5.74
CA TYR A 145 9.00 -1.05 5.15
C TYR A 145 9.11 -2.28 6.05
N ASP A 146 8.16 -3.20 5.89
CA ASP A 146 8.30 -4.57 6.38
C ASP A 146 9.42 -5.32 5.63
N PHE A 147 9.78 -6.50 6.14
CA PHE A 147 10.88 -7.30 5.58
C PHE A 147 10.72 -7.59 4.07
N ASN A 148 9.50 -7.86 3.63
CA ASN A 148 9.20 -8.16 2.23
C ASN A 148 8.91 -6.93 1.36
N ARG A 149 8.99 -5.71 1.93
CA ARG A 149 8.63 -4.44 1.28
C ARG A 149 7.22 -4.40 0.67
N SER A 150 6.31 -5.18 1.25
CA SER A 150 4.91 -5.27 0.87
C SER A 150 4.05 -4.22 1.54
N ASN A 151 4.46 -3.76 2.72
CA ASN A 151 3.73 -2.83 3.57
C ASN A 151 4.70 -1.90 4.29
N LEU A 152 4.17 -0.78 4.78
CA LEU A 152 4.85 0.15 5.65
C LEU A 152 4.35 -0.03 7.08
N TYR A 153 5.24 0.11 8.05
CA TYR A 153 4.84 0.24 9.45
C TYR A 153 4.24 1.63 9.67
N ALA A 154 3.15 1.71 10.42
CA ALA A 154 2.48 2.95 10.76
C ALA A 154 2.03 2.95 12.22
N LEU A 155 2.09 4.13 12.85
CA LEU A 155 1.43 4.40 14.12
C LEU A 155 0.23 5.28 13.87
N VAL A 156 -0.91 4.89 14.44
CA VAL A 156 -2.16 5.65 14.41
C VAL A 156 -2.38 6.20 15.81
N ASP A 157 -2.49 7.53 15.92
CA ASP A 157 -2.64 8.27 17.16
C ASP A 157 -1.64 7.79 18.24
N PRO A 158 -0.32 7.87 17.96
CA PRO A 158 0.69 7.39 18.90
C PRO A 158 0.60 8.16 20.23
N PRO A 159 0.84 7.47 21.36
CA PRO A 159 0.88 8.14 22.65
C PRO A 159 2.00 9.19 22.65
N THR A 160 1.72 10.35 23.25
CA THR A 160 2.72 11.40 23.48
C THR A 160 3.85 10.92 24.39
N ASP A 161 3.55 9.96 25.27
CA ASP A 161 4.55 9.33 26.12
C ASP A 161 5.48 8.44 25.30
N ALA A 162 6.78 8.73 25.39
CA ALA A 162 7.80 8.03 24.62
C ALA A 162 8.02 6.58 25.10
N GLN A 163 7.61 6.22 26.32
CA GLN A 163 7.84 4.92 26.96
C GLN A 163 6.63 3.98 26.83
N ALA A 164 5.45 4.51 26.49
CA ALA A 164 4.26 3.73 26.23
C ALA A 164 4.46 2.77 25.04
N GLY A 165 3.91 1.56 25.17
CA GLY A 165 3.91 0.57 24.11
C GLY A 165 3.28 1.12 22.82
N LEU A 166 3.83 0.73 21.68
CA LEU A 166 3.39 1.19 20.38
C LEU A 166 2.47 0.17 19.74
N ASN A 167 1.32 0.62 19.25
CA ASN A 167 0.46 -0.20 18.40
C ASN A 167 0.82 0.03 16.93
N VAL A 168 1.64 -0.88 16.39
CA VAL A 168 2.12 -0.82 15.02
C VAL A 168 1.10 -1.45 14.09
N ARG A 169 0.78 -0.73 13.02
CA ARG A 169 -0.13 -1.15 11.96
C ARG A 169 0.64 -1.30 10.66
N LEU A 170 0.25 -2.27 9.84
CA LEU A 170 0.74 -2.40 8.47
C LEU A 170 -0.20 -1.67 7.51
N VAL A 171 0.34 -0.75 6.72
CA VAL A 171 -0.39 0.00 5.70
C VAL A 171 0.21 -0.24 4.31
N PRO A 172 -0.60 -0.18 3.24
CA PRO A 172 -0.10 -0.37 1.87
C PRO A 172 0.92 0.71 1.45
N PRO A 173 1.80 0.42 0.48
CA PRO A 173 2.79 1.38 -0.03
C PRO A 173 2.17 2.58 -0.77
N THR A 174 0.87 2.54 -1.07
CA THR A 174 0.13 3.68 -1.64
C THR A 174 0.22 4.94 -0.77
N PHE A 175 0.38 4.78 0.55
CA PHE A 175 0.64 5.89 1.47
C PHE A 175 1.94 6.61 1.14
N GLU A 176 3.02 5.87 0.86
CA GLU A 176 4.28 6.47 0.46
C GLU A 176 4.19 7.15 -0.92
N THR A 177 3.50 6.52 -1.88
CA THR A 177 3.28 7.13 -3.19
C THR A 177 2.54 8.46 -3.07
N ALA A 178 1.52 8.53 -2.19
CA ALA A 178 0.76 9.76 -1.95
C ALA A 178 1.65 10.89 -1.42
N ILE A 179 2.50 10.59 -0.44
CA ILE A 179 3.35 11.59 0.22
C ILE A 179 4.62 11.92 -0.55
N ARG A 180 4.99 11.18 -1.61
CA ARG A 180 6.19 11.46 -2.43
C ARG A 180 5.93 12.49 -3.53
N ARG A 181 4.68 12.84 -3.78
CA ARG A 181 4.26 13.80 -4.81
C ARG A 181 5.00 15.14 -4.69
N PRO A 182 5.56 15.70 -5.76
CA PRO A 182 6.25 16.99 -5.73
C PRO A 182 5.31 18.13 -5.28
N VAL A 183 5.87 19.20 -4.70
CA VAL A 183 5.06 20.32 -4.11
C VAL A 183 4.17 20.99 -5.15
N GLU A 184 4.63 21.01 -6.39
CA GLU A 184 3.96 21.58 -7.56
C GLU A 184 2.65 20.85 -7.88
N GLU A 185 2.59 19.52 -7.67
CA GLU A 185 1.37 18.73 -7.86
C GLU A 185 0.34 18.97 -6.75
N TRP A 186 0.75 19.52 -5.61
CA TRP A 186 -0.17 19.97 -4.57
C TRP A 186 -0.78 21.33 -4.87
N LYS A 187 -0.29 22.06 -5.88
CA LYS A 187 -0.80 23.37 -6.29
C LYS A 187 -1.75 23.21 -7.48
N GLN A 188 -2.80 24.02 -7.51
CA GLN A 188 -3.71 24.06 -8.65
C GLN A 188 -3.00 24.70 -9.85
N THR A 189 -2.77 23.91 -10.89
CA THR A 189 -2.27 24.41 -12.19
C THR A 189 -3.43 24.60 -13.18
N PRO A 190 -3.27 25.46 -14.21
CA PRO A 190 -4.28 25.63 -15.26
C PRO A 190 -4.67 24.31 -15.95
N ALA A 191 -3.69 23.42 -16.16
CA ALA A 191 -3.92 22.09 -16.71
C ALA A 191 -4.76 21.20 -15.79
N SER A 192 -4.54 21.25 -14.47
CA SER A 192 -5.38 20.51 -13.51
C SER A 192 -6.78 21.08 -13.36
N LYS A 193 -6.97 22.39 -13.57
CA LYS A 193 -8.29 23.04 -13.54
C LYS A 193 -9.13 22.77 -14.80
N ALA A 194 -8.47 22.48 -15.92
CA ALA A 194 -9.12 22.11 -17.19
C ALA A 194 -9.44 20.61 -17.32
N ALA A 195 -9.03 19.78 -16.36
CA ALA A 195 -9.27 18.35 -16.35
C ALA A 195 -10.58 17.82 -15.72
N PRO A 196 -11.62 18.63 -15.37
CA PRO A 196 -12.96 18.08 -15.20
C PRO A 196 -13.66 18.10 -16.57
N ASP A 197 -14.02 16.91 -17.08
CA ASP A 197 -14.86 16.69 -18.26
C ASP A 197 -14.27 17.02 -19.65
N THR A 198 -13.36 16.19 -20.17
CA THR A 198 -13.34 15.66 -21.57
C THR A 198 -11.99 15.04 -21.92
N SER A 199 -11.83 13.74 -21.71
CA SER A 199 -11.07 12.93 -22.67
C SER A 199 -12.10 12.05 -23.40
N PRO A 200 -12.60 12.44 -24.58
CA PRO A 200 -12.97 11.40 -25.52
C PRO A 200 -11.68 10.62 -25.78
N LEU A 201 -11.71 9.33 -25.44
CA LEU A 201 -10.78 8.33 -25.97
C LEU A 201 -10.57 8.67 -27.46
N PRO A 202 -9.34 8.88 -27.97
CA PRO A 202 -9.16 8.92 -29.41
C PRO A 202 -9.51 7.52 -29.89
N THR A 203 -10.76 7.35 -30.35
CA THR A 203 -11.17 6.21 -31.15
C THR A 203 -10.15 6.16 -32.28
N PRO A 204 -9.35 5.09 -32.42
CA PRO A 204 -8.52 4.97 -33.61
C PRO A 204 -9.48 5.00 -34.79
N ALA A 205 -9.37 6.05 -35.61
CA ALA A 205 -10.17 6.20 -36.80
C ALA A 205 -9.90 4.99 -37.69
N VAL A 206 -10.84 4.05 -37.72
CA VAL A 206 -10.87 2.98 -38.69
C VAL A 206 -11.12 3.66 -40.03
N SER A 207 -10.05 3.82 -40.81
CA SER A 207 -10.13 4.21 -42.21
C SER A 207 -11.09 3.26 -42.94
N PRO A 208 -12.12 3.75 -43.65
CA PRO A 208 -12.98 2.88 -44.43
C PRO A 208 -12.18 2.25 -45.59
N PRO A 209 -12.38 0.95 -45.91
CA PRO A 209 -11.77 0.35 -47.09
C PRO A 209 -12.37 1.00 -48.35
N ALA A 210 -11.49 1.48 -49.23
CA ALA A 210 -11.87 1.99 -50.54
C ALA A 210 -12.64 0.90 -51.31
N SER A 211 -13.86 1.22 -51.71
CA SER A 211 -14.64 0.40 -52.65
C SER A 211 -14.00 0.46 -54.05
N PRO A 212 -13.94 -0.66 -54.79
CA PRO A 212 -13.34 -0.71 -56.12
C PRO A 212 -14.32 -0.20 -57.19
N PRO A 213 -13.85 0.44 -58.28
CA PRO A 213 -14.71 0.69 -59.43
C PRO A 213 -14.88 -0.58 -60.28
N ALA A 214 -16.12 -0.80 -60.72
CA ALA A 214 -16.54 -1.89 -61.56
C ALA A 214 -16.21 -1.65 -63.05
N ASN A 215 -15.58 -2.68 -63.62
CA ASN A 215 -15.84 -3.32 -64.92
C ASN A 215 -15.64 -2.55 -66.25
N GLY A 216 -14.83 -3.16 -67.12
CA GLY A 216 -14.55 -2.72 -68.49
C GLY A 216 -13.87 -3.79 -69.35
N SER A 217 -14.46 -4.99 -69.43
CA SER A 217 -14.47 -5.92 -70.59
C SER A 217 -13.17 -6.64 -71.06
N PRO A 218 -13.32 -7.77 -71.79
CA PRO A 218 -12.49 -8.97 -71.66
C PRO A 218 -11.48 -9.13 -72.81
N THR A 219 -10.51 -10.06 -72.67
CA THR A 219 -10.00 -10.91 -73.78
C THR A 219 -8.86 -11.85 -73.32
N VAL A 220 -9.14 -13.16 -73.43
CA VAL A 220 -8.26 -14.29 -73.82
C VAL A 220 -7.33 -14.93 -72.78
N SER A 221 -7.75 -16.12 -72.32
CA SER A 221 -6.87 -17.23 -71.91
C SER A 221 -6.15 -17.82 -73.15
N PRO A 222 -5.00 -18.49 -72.99
CA PRO A 222 -5.07 -19.91 -72.60
C PRO A 222 -3.97 -20.37 -71.62
N LEU A 223 -4.32 -21.39 -70.84
CA LEU A 223 -3.43 -22.28 -70.11
C LEU A 223 -2.63 -23.15 -71.11
N PRO A 224 -1.43 -23.65 -70.75
CA PRO A 224 -1.40 -25.05 -70.33
C PRO A 224 -0.53 -25.31 -69.08
N SER A 225 -0.96 -26.33 -68.32
CA SER A 225 -0.26 -27.02 -67.22
C SER A 225 0.91 -27.87 -67.77
N PRO A 226 1.56 -28.82 -67.04
CA PRO A 226 1.62 -29.11 -65.58
C PRO A 226 3.07 -29.45 -65.10
N THR A 227 3.18 -29.95 -63.85
CA THR A 227 4.11 -31.03 -63.45
C THR A 227 5.49 -30.67 -62.86
N ASP A 228 5.56 -30.85 -61.54
CA ASP A 228 6.52 -31.68 -60.78
C ASP A 228 8.01 -31.31 -60.75
N ALA A 229 8.50 -30.96 -59.55
CA ALA A 229 9.67 -31.59 -58.92
C ALA A 229 9.99 -30.91 -57.58
N SER A 230 9.67 -31.58 -56.47
CA SER A 230 10.59 -31.61 -55.30
C SER A 230 11.71 -32.62 -55.63
N PRO A 231 12.80 -32.83 -54.84
CA PRO A 231 13.20 -32.25 -53.55
C PRO A 231 14.71 -31.92 -53.42
N ARG A 232 15.14 -31.58 -52.19
CA ARG A 232 16.48 -31.74 -51.56
C ARG A 232 17.69 -31.08 -52.22
N SER A 233 18.35 -30.21 -51.44
CA SER A 233 19.62 -30.50 -50.75
C SER A 233 19.95 -29.27 -49.88
N GLU A 234 19.97 -29.36 -48.55
CA GLU A 234 21.05 -29.94 -47.74
C GLU A 234 22.30 -29.05 -47.77
N VAL A 235 22.53 -28.29 -46.68
CA VAL A 235 23.80 -28.16 -45.95
C VAL A 235 23.67 -27.11 -44.84
N SER A 236 23.47 -27.64 -43.64
CA SER A 236 24.08 -27.18 -42.36
C SER A 236 25.52 -27.79 -42.32
N PRO A 237 26.42 -27.63 -41.31
CA PRO A 237 26.24 -27.01 -40.00
C PRO A 237 27.49 -26.35 -39.34
N SER A 238 27.28 -25.78 -38.13
CA SER A 238 28.12 -25.96 -36.93
C SER A 238 29.50 -25.24 -36.85
N PRO A 239 30.22 -25.32 -35.71
CA PRO A 239 29.93 -24.61 -34.45
C PRO A 239 31.22 -23.98 -33.87
N GLU A 240 31.18 -23.22 -32.77
CA GLU A 240 32.38 -23.16 -31.92
C GLU A 240 32.03 -23.04 -30.44
N THR A 241 32.85 -23.73 -29.66
CA THR A 241 32.63 -24.30 -28.34
C THR A 241 33.89 -24.00 -27.52
N VAL A 242 33.76 -23.18 -26.46
CA VAL A 242 34.47 -23.11 -25.14
C VAL A 242 36.01 -23.24 -25.05
N PRO A 243 36.68 -22.65 -24.02
CA PRO A 243 36.74 -23.21 -22.65
C PRO A 243 36.63 -22.13 -21.53
N LEU A 244 36.00 -22.35 -20.38
CA LEU A 244 36.34 -23.15 -19.19
C LEU A 244 37.79 -23.02 -18.68
N VAL A 245 37.98 -22.16 -17.67
CA VAL A 245 39.06 -22.29 -16.68
C VAL A 245 38.47 -22.11 -15.28
N SER A 246 38.77 -23.07 -14.40
CA SER A 246 38.34 -23.15 -13.00
C SER A 246 39.44 -22.63 -12.05
N PRO A 247 39.35 -22.78 -10.70
CA PRO A 247 39.60 -21.71 -9.72
C PRO A 247 41.03 -21.69 -9.16
N THR A 248 41.42 -20.59 -8.51
CA THR A 248 42.59 -20.56 -7.61
C THR A 248 42.33 -19.61 -6.45
N SER A 249 42.18 -20.21 -5.27
CA SER A 249 42.52 -19.64 -3.96
C SER A 249 44.03 -19.84 -3.77
N PRO A 250 44.78 -18.94 -3.11
CA PRO A 250 45.11 -19.25 -1.72
C PRO A 250 45.35 -18.04 -0.77
N ALA A 251 45.32 -18.39 0.53
CA ALA A 251 46.16 -17.92 1.62
C ALA A 251 45.88 -16.57 2.31
N SER A 252 45.39 -16.70 3.56
CA SER A 252 45.78 -15.87 4.71
C SER A 252 47.30 -15.70 4.82
N PRO A 253 47.75 -14.62 5.48
CA PRO A 253 48.51 -14.87 6.71
C PRO A 253 47.92 -14.14 7.92
N ALA A 254 48.05 -14.82 9.05
CA ALA A 254 47.90 -14.30 10.38
C ALA A 254 49.07 -13.36 10.74
N SER A 255 48.85 -12.60 11.82
CA SER A 255 49.86 -12.07 12.74
C SER A 255 50.58 -10.80 12.28
N GLU A 256 50.26 -9.66 12.92
CA GLU A 256 51.28 -9.01 13.75
C GLU A 256 50.62 -8.16 14.83
N ALA A 257 51.15 -8.33 16.03
CA ALA A 257 50.82 -7.62 17.25
C ALA A 257 51.92 -6.60 17.55
N SER A 258 51.53 -5.54 18.26
CA SER A 258 52.36 -4.69 19.14
C SER A 258 53.28 -3.65 18.48
N PRO A 259 53.77 -2.66 19.24
CA PRO A 259 53.52 -2.30 20.65
C PRO A 259 52.59 -1.10 20.88
#